data_AF-A0A1B6IJQ5-F1
#
_entry.id   AF-A0A1B6IJQ5-F1
#
_cell.length_a   1.000
_cell.length_b   1.000
_cell.length_c   1.000
_cell.angle_alpha   90.00
_cell.angle_beta   90.00
_cell.angle_gamma   90.00
#
_symmetry.space_group_name_H-M   'P 1'
#
loop_
_entity.id
_entity.type
_entity.pdbx_description
1 polymer ?
#
loop_
_entity_poly.entity_id
_entity_poly.type
_entity_poly.pdbx_seq_one_letter_code
_entity_poly.pdbx_strand_id
1 'polypeptide(L)'
;VSNSDCTYNLACINQKCGDPCPGTCGANAECRVVSHSPQCVCVVGYTGDPFSFCSLQQAEPIPVERPTPCIPSPCGSNAVCREQNGAGACTCLPDYVGNPYEGCRPECTLNTDCPSNRACIRNKCQDPCPGTCGQNA
;
A
#
# COMPACT_ATOMS: atom_id res chain seq x y z
N VAL A 1 47.53 -22.69 -27.87
CA VAL A 1 46.07 -22.61 -27.95
C VAL A 1 45.60 -21.69 -26.84
N SER A 2 44.98 -20.57 -27.17
CA SER A 2 44.31 -19.64 -26.27
C SER A 2 42.80 -19.66 -26.53
N ASN A 3 42.01 -18.94 -25.73
CA ASN A 3 40.56 -18.84 -25.96
C ASN A 3 40.22 -18.29 -27.35
N SER A 4 41.01 -17.36 -27.88
CA SER A 4 40.82 -16.79 -29.22
C SER A 4 41.03 -17.80 -30.36
N ASP A 5 41.71 -18.92 -30.08
CA ASP A 5 41.94 -20.00 -31.06
C ASP A 5 40.76 -20.99 -31.10
N CYS A 6 39.81 -20.87 -30.16
CA CYS A 6 38.64 -21.73 -30.05
C CYS A 6 37.38 -21.04 -30.60
N THR A 7 36.37 -21.83 -30.96
CA THR A 7 35.04 -21.27 -31.29
C THR A 7 34.42 -20.62 -30.05
N TYR A 8 33.50 -19.68 -30.24
CA TYR A 8 32.89 -18.91 -29.15
C TYR A 8 32.23 -19.76 -28.05
N ASN A 9 31.80 -20.98 -28.42
CA ASN A 9 31.15 -21.96 -27.55
C ASN A 9 32.12 -22.96 -26.88
N LEU A 10 33.43 -22.78 -27.03
CA LEU A 10 34.47 -23.62 -26.44
C LEU A 10 35.48 -22.76 -25.69
N ALA A 11 36.21 -23.33 -24.74
CA ALA A 11 37.28 -22.67 -24.00
C ALA A 11 38.59 -23.43 -24.15
N CYS A 12 39.72 -22.75 -23.96
CA CYS A 12 41.01 -23.41 -23.87
C CYS A 12 41.16 -24.09 -22.50
N ILE A 13 41.09 -25.42 -22.48
CA ILE A 13 41.20 -26.27 -21.30
C ILE A 13 42.37 -27.23 -21.53
N ASN A 14 43.40 -27.17 -20.69
CA ASN A 14 44.60 -28.00 -20.82
C ASN A 14 45.24 -27.95 -22.23
N GLN A 15 45.36 -26.73 -22.79
CA GLN A 15 45.88 -26.45 -24.14
C GLN A 15 45.06 -27.06 -25.30
N LYS A 16 43.79 -27.41 -25.07
CA LYS A 16 42.86 -27.92 -26.08
C LYS A 16 41.53 -27.17 -26.01
N CYS A 17 40.86 -26.99 -27.15
CA CYS A 17 39.50 -26.44 -27.14
C CYS A 17 38.53 -27.49 -26.63
N GLY A 18 37.80 -27.17 -25.56
CA GLY A 18 36.82 -28.05 -24.93
C GLY A 18 35.62 -27.26 -24.41
N ASP A 19 34.52 -27.95 -24.15
CA ASP A 19 33.34 -27.35 -23.55
C ASP A 19 33.59 -27.10 -22.05
N PRO A 20 33.48 -25.85 -21.56
CA PRO A 20 33.64 -25.53 -20.14
C PRO A 20 32.39 -25.83 -19.28
N CYS A 21 31.27 -26.26 -19.85
CA CYS A 21 30.03 -26.52 -19.12
C CYS A 21 30.00 -27.77 -18.22
N PRO A 22 30.56 -28.93 -18.64
CA PRO A 22 30.47 -30.16 -17.85
C PRO A 22 31.03 -30.00 -16.42
N GLY A 23 30.15 -30.12 -15.42
CA GLY A 23 30.52 -30.05 -14.00
C GLY A 23 30.58 -28.64 -13.39
N THR A 24 30.20 -27.59 -14.14
CA THR A 24 30.29 -26.20 -13.66
C THR A 24 29.02 -25.69 -12.99
N CYS A 25 27.84 -26.11 -13.46
CA CYS A 25 26.55 -25.61 -12.95
C CYS A 25 25.89 -26.58 -11.96
N GLY A 26 25.09 -26.02 -11.05
CA GLY A 26 24.33 -26.74 -10.05
C GLY A 26 23.08 -27.43 -10.62
N ALA A 27 22.34 -28.15 -9.76
CA ALA A 27 21.12 -28.82 -10.19
C ALA A 27 20.01 -27.83 -10.57
N ASN A 28 19.19 -28.17 -11.57
CA ASN A 28 18.15 -27.32 -12.14
C ASN A 28 18.65 -25.99 -12.72
N ALA A 29 19.92 -25.94 -13.14
CA ALA A 29 20.51 -24.84 -13.89
C ALA A 29 20.89 -25.29 -15.32
N GLU A 30 20.76 -24.37 -16.27
CA GLU A 30 21.23 -24.49 -17.64
C GLU A 30 22.60 -23.81 -17.75
N CYS A 31 23.56 -24.50 -18.39
CA CYS A 31 24.86 -23.93 -18.70
C CYS A 31 24.87 -23.35 -20.12
N ARG A 32 25.39 -22.13 -20.26
CA ARG A 32 25.63 -21.48 -21.56
C ARG A 32 27.06 -20.95 -21.60
N VAL A 33 27.74 -21.13 -22.72
CA VAL A 33 29.10 -20.60 -22.90
C VAL A 33 29.01 -19.20 -23.48
N VAL A 34 29.49 -18.21 -22.72
CA VAL A 34 29.54 -16.80 -23.12
C VAL A 34 31.00 -16.37 -23.07
N SER A 35 31.54 -15.97 -24.22
CA SER A 35 32.94 -15.52 -24.34
C SER A 35 33.94 -16.52 -23.75
N HIS A 36 33.85 -17.79 -24.17
CA HIS A 36 34.70 -18.88 -23.69
C HIS A 36 34.61 -19.16 -22.18
N SER A 37 33.57 -18.64 -21.51
CA SER A 37 33.34 -18.82 -20.08
C SER A 37 31.97 -19.48 -19.84
N PRO A 38 31.87 -20.45 -18.92
CA PRO A 38 30.59 -21.05 -18.57
C PRO A 38 29.77 -20.08 -17.73
N GLN A 39 28.51 -19.91 -18.10
CA GLN A 39 27.53 -19.11 -17.37
C GLN A 39 26.35 -20.00 -17.02
N CYS A 40 26.03 -20.07 -15.73
CA CYS A 40 24.93 -20.86 -15.20
C CYS A 40 23.70 -19.99 -14.98
N VAL A 41 22.53 -20.46 -15.39
CA VAL A 41 21.25 -19.77 -15.19
C VAL A 41 20.22 -20.79 -14.74
N CYS A 42 19.40 -20.47 -13.73
CA CYS A 42 18.32 -21.37 -13.33
C CYS A 42 17.33 -21.60 -14.48
N VAL A 43 16.86 -22.84 -14.62
CA VAL A 43 15.83 -23.18 -15.61
C VAL A 43 14.56 -22.37 -15.32
N VAL A 44 13.78 -22.07 -16.37
CA VAL A 44 12.53 -21.32 -16.25
C VAL A 44 11.63 -21.93 -15.17
N GLY A 45 11.17 -21.10 -14.22
CA GLY A 45 10.37 -21.53 -13.08
C GLY A 45 11.17 -21.99 -11.87
N TYR A 46 12.51 -21.89 -11.91
CA TYR A 46 13.39 -22.12 -10.77
C TYR A 46 14.13 -20.83 -10.38
N THR A 47 14.46 -20.70 -9.10
CA THR A 47 15.19 -19.58 -8.51
C THR A 47 16.18 -20.08 -7.46
N GLY A 48 17.23 -19.30 -7.19
CA GLY A 48 18.31 -19.67 -6.27
C GLY A 48 19.68 -19.36 -6.85
N ASP A 49 20.68 -20.17 -6.48
CA ASP A 49 22.06 -20.05 -6.96
C ASP A 49 22.31 -21.05 -8.11
N PRO A 50 22.52 -20.58 -9.36
CA PRO A 50 22.77 -21.44 -10.51
C PRO A 50 24.05 -22.28 -10.44
N PHE A 51 25.03 -21.92 -9.61
CA PHE A 51 26.27 -22.68 -9.44
C PHE A 51 26.13 -23.79 -8.40
N SER A 52 25.21 -23.63 -7.45
CA SER A 52 24.98 -24.58 -6.36
C SER A 52 23.72 -25.41 -6.58
N PHE A 53 22.55 -24.76 -6.58
CA PHE A 53 21.24 -25.40 -6.66
C PHE A 53 20.14 -24.37 -6.94
N CYS A 54 19.31 -24.64 -7.94
CA CYS A 54 18.07 -23.91 -8.17
C CYS A 54 16.87 -24.69 -7.61
N SER A 55 15.98 -23.97 -6.94
CA SER A 55 14.75 -24.48 -6.33
C SER A 55 13.53 -24.01 -7.13
N LEU A 56 12.44 -24.79 -7.12
CA LEU A 56 11.19 -24.37 -7.77
C LEU A 56 10.73 -23.03 -7.20
N GLN A 57 10.45 -22.07 -8.09
CA GLN A 57 9.91 -20.79 -7.69
C GLN A 57 8.50 -20.99 -7.15
N GLN A 58 8.37 -20.88 -5.83
CA GLN A 58 7.07 -20.88 -5.19
C GLN A 58 6.36 -19.58 -5.57
N ALA A 59 5.10 -19.70 -5.99
CA ALA A 59 4.25 -18.53 -6.16
C ALA A 59 4.07 -17.89 -4.77
N GLU A 60 4.47 -16.64 -4.64
CA GLU A 60 4.14 -15.88 -3.43
C GLU A 60 2.62 -15.80 -3.30
N PRO A 61 2.05 -16.05 -2.11
CA PRO A 61 0.63 -15.87 -1.92
C PRO A 61 0.29 -14.40 -2.17
N ILE A 62 -0.68 -14.15 -3.05
CA ILE A 62 -1.18 -12.80 -3.32
C ILE A 62 -1.71 -12.23 -1.99
N PRO A 63 -1.22 -11.08 -1.52
CA PRO A 63 -1.78 -10.43 -0.34
C PRO A 63 -3.23 -10.09 -0.64
N VAL A 64 -4.16 -10.74 0.07
CA VAL A 64 -5.57 -10.36 0.02
C VAL A 64 -5.72 -9.11 0.88
N GLU A 65 -5.52 -7.93 0.28
CA GLU A 65 -5.85 -6.67 0.93
C GLU A 65 -7.37 -6.65 1.16
N ARG A 66 -7.78 -6.64 2.42
CA ARG A 66 -9.17 -6.42 2.81
C ARG A 66 -9.37 -4.91 2.88
N PRO A 67 -10.12 -4.29 1.96
CA PRO A 67 -10.40 -2.86 2.03
C PRO A 67 -11.11 -2.60 3.37
N THR A 68 -10.61 -1.64 4.14
CA THR A 68 -11.27 -1.25 5.38
C THR A 68 -12.53 -0.44 5.05
N PRO A 69 -13.64 -0.59 5.78
CA PRO A 69 -14.91 0.07 5.45
C PRO A 69 -14.89 1.60 5.45
N CYS A 70 -13.84 2.21 6.01
CA CYS A 70 -13.67 3.66 6.12
C CYS A 70 -12.64 4.23 5.14
N ILE A 71 -12.08 3.43 4.22
CA ILE A 71 -11.08 3.88 3.25
C ILE A 71 -11.50 3.42 1.83
N PRO A 72 -12.00 4.33 0.97
CA PRO A 72 -12.30 5.75 1.25
C PRO A 72 -13.50 5.90 2.20
N SER A 73 -13.59 7.02 2.91
CA SER A 73 -14.65 7.25 3.90
C SER A 73 -16.03 7.32 3.20
N PRO A 74 -17.02 6.52 3.61
CA PRO A 74 -18.39 6.57 3.10
C PRO A 74 -19.22 7.71 3.71
N CYS A 75 -18.65 8.49 4.63
CA CYS A 75 -19.38 9.52 5.36
C CYS A 75 -19.36 10.88 4.67
N GLY A 76 -20.42 11.65 4.86
CA GLY A 76 -20.55 13.01 4.35
C GLY A 76 -19.66 14.03 5.08
N SER A 77 -19.78 15.29 4.70
CA SER A 77 -19.00 16.38 5.30
C SER A 77 -19.27 16.52 6.80
N ASN A 78 -18.24 16.88 7.58
CA ASN A 78 -18.31 17.03 9.04
C ASN A 78 -18.80 15.76 9.80
N ALA A 79 -18.61 14.58 9.20
CA ALA A 79 -18.84 13.29 9.82
C ALA A 79 -17.55 12.48 9.90
N VAL A 80 -17.44 11.61 10.91
CA VAL A 80 -16.33 10.69 11.11
C VAL A 80 -16.80 9.26 10.88
N CYS A 81 -16.03 8.50 10.10
CA CYS A 81 -16.23 7.06 9.92
C CYS A 81 -15.54 6.29 11.05
N ARG A 82 -16.27 5.34 11.65
CA ARG A 82 -15.72 4.36 12.60
C ARG A 82 -16.15 2.98 12.17
N GLU A 83 -15.22 2.03 12.19
CA GLU A 83 -15.55 0.64 11.91
C GLU A 83 -16.34 0.03 13.09
N GLN A 84 -17.51 -0.52 12.81
CA GLN A 84 -18.33 -1.25 13.75
C GLN A 84 -18.81 -2.54 13.08
N ASN A 85 -18.46 -3.69 13.65
CA ASN A 85 -18.84 -5.02 13.15
C ASN A 85 -18.45 -5.28 11.67
N GLY A 86 -17.30 -4.77 11.23
CA GLY A 86 -16.84 -4.93 9.84
C GLY A 86 -17.55 -4.03 8.83
N ALA A 87 -18.34 -3.06 9.28
CA ALA A 87 -18.98 -2.04 8.47
C ALA A 87 -18.57 -0.63 8.91
N GLY A 88 -18.59 0.33 7.98
CA GLY A 88 -18.34 1.74 8.27
C GLY A 88 -19.59 2.40 8.85
N ALA A 89 -19.51 2.84 10.10
CA ALA A 89 -20.56 3.62 10.75
C ALA A 89 -20.18 5.10 10.75
N CYS A 90 -21.10 5.96 10.30
CA CYS A 90 -20.88 7.40 10.22
C CYS A 90 -21.53 8.12 11.40
N THR A 91 -20.80 9.02 12.03
CA THR A 91 -21.31 9.87 13.12
C THR A 91 -20.90 11.32 12.88
N CYS A 92 -21.78 12.29 13.15
CA CYS A 92 -21.41 13.70 13.08
C CYS A 92 -20.30 14.04 14.08
N LEU A 93 -19.46 15.00 13.72
CA LEU A 93 -18.54 15.62 14.67
C LEU A 93 -19.32 16.30 15.81
N PRO A 94 -18.69 16.52 16.98
CA PRO A 94 -19.32 17.23 18.09
C PRO A 94 -19.90 18.58 17.64
N ASP A 95 -21.10 18.89 18.14
CA ASP A 95 -21.86 20.12 17.82
C ASP A 95 -22.35 20.27 16.36
N TYR A 96 -22.17 19.24 15.53
CA TYR A 96 -22.80 19.15 14.21
C TYR A 96 -24.02 18.23 14.27
N VAL A 97 -25.06 18.61 13.54
CA VAL A 97 -26.35 17.91 13.47
C VAL A 97 -26.72 17.61 12.03
N GLY A 98 -27.50 16.56 11.80
CA GLY A 98 -27.93 16.14 10.45
C GLY A 98 -27.71 14.66 10.21
N ASN A 99 -27.65 14.28 8.93
CA ASN A 99 -27.39 12.90 8.51
C ASN A 99 -25.89 12.70 8.26
N PRO A 100 -25.17 11.87 9.05
CA PRO A 100 -23.74 11.64 8.87
C PRO A 100 -23.32 11.04 7.52
N TYR A 101 -24.22 10.38 6.80
CA TYR A 101 -23.94 9.80 5.48
C TYR A 101 -24.01 10.84 4.36
N GLU A 102 -24.86 11.87 4.51
CA GLU A 102 -25.03 12.95 3.53
C GLU A 102 -24.13 14.16 3.86
N GLY A 103 -24.03 14.48 5.15
CA GLY A 103 -23.29 15.61 5.67
C GLY A 103 -23.95 16.21 6.91
N CYS A 104 -23.12 16.63 7.86
CA CYS A 104 -23.54 17.29 9.07
C CYS A 104 -23.32 18.80 8.96
N ARG A 105 -24.24 19.57 9.53
CA ARG A 105 -24.20 21.04 9.55
C ARG A 105 -24.15 21.54 11.00
N PRO A 106 -23.57 22.72 11.23
CA PRO A 106 -23.64 23.36 12.54
C PRO A 106 -25.08 23.70 12.92
N GLU A 107 -25.34 23.92 14.22
CA GLU A 107 -26.65 24.39 14.70
C GLU A 107 -26.94 25.82 14.21
N CYS A 108 -25.90 26.67 14.18
CA CYS A 108 -25.97 28.03 13.68
C CYS A 108 -24.67 28.42 12.95
N THR A 109 -24.75 29.40 12.05
CA THR A 109 -23.57 30.09 11.50
C THR A 109 -23.60 31.59 11.81
N LEU A 110 -24.78 32.14 12.08
CA LEU A 110 -25.00 33.54 12.42
C LEU A 110 -25.81 33.67 13.71
N ASN A 111 -25.64 34.79 14.42
CA ASN A 111 -26.42 35.08 15.64
C ASN A 111 -27.93 35.14 15.36
N THR A 112 -28.32 35.53 14.15
CA THR A 112 -29.72 35.59 13.71
C THR A 112 -30.36 34.21 13.52
N ASP A 113 -29.56 33.15 13.42
CA ASP A 113 -30.06 31.78 13.35
C ASP A 113 -30.50 31.28 14.74
N CYS A 114 -30.06 31.97 15.80
CA CYS A 114 -30.40 31.66 17.17
C CYS A 114 -31.63 32.46 17.64
N PRO A 115 -32.39 31.93 18.62
CA PRO A 115 -33.45 32.69 19.29
C PRO A 115 -32.92 34.00 19.89
N SER A 116 -33.79 34.99 20.07
CA SER A 116 -33.40 36.36 20.47
C SER A 116 -32.62 36.48 21.79
N ASN A 117 -32.63 35.45 22.64
CA ASN A 117 -31.89 35.38 23.90
C ASN A 117 -30.60 34.54 23.80
N ARG A 118 -30.16 34.17 22.59
CA ARG A 118 -28.96 33.36 22.33
C ARG A 118 -28.15 33.98 21.20
N ALA A 119 -26.86 33.68 21.19
CA ALA A 119 -25.94 34.04 20.13
C ALA A 119 -25.26 32.79 19.58
N CYS A 120 -24.79 32.87 18.34
CA CYS A 120 -24.05 31.79 17.73
C CYS A 120 -22.60 31.81 18.23
N ILE A 121 -22.28 30.89 19.13
CA ILE A 121 -20.96 30.78 19.76
C ILE A 121 -20.44 29.39 19.46
N ARG A 122 -19.35 29.32 18.68
CA ARG A 122 -18.75 28.05 18.21
C ARG A 122 -19.77 27.14 17.54
N ASN A 123 -20.49 27.68 16.55
CA ASN A 123 -21.46 26.92 15.74
C ASN A 123 -22.67 26.38 16.50
N LYS A 124 -22.91 26.88 17.71
CA LYS A 124 -23.97 26.45 18.63
C LYS A 124 -24.70 27.66 19.21
N CYS A 125 -26.02 27.56 19.39
CA CYS A 125 -26.79 28.65 20.00
C CYS A 125 -26.67 28.61 21.52
N GLN A 126 -25.87 29.52 22.07
CA GLN A 126 -25.58 29.59 23.50
C GLN A 126 -25.98 30.96 24.06
N ASP A 127 -26.19 31.03 25.37
CA ASP A 127 -26.42 32.31 26.06
C ASP A 127 -25.13 33.15 26.00
N PRO A 128 -25.15 34.34 25.36
CA PRO A 128 -23.97 35.20 25.30
C PRO A 128 -23.61 35.81 26.67
N CYS A 129 -24.54 35.84 27.62
CA CYS A 129 -24.42 36.56 28.88
C CYS A 129 -24.99 35.73 30.05
N PRO A 130 -24.37 34.58 30.41
CA PRO A 130 -24.83 33.79 31.54
C PRO A 130 -24.70 34.59 32.84
N GLY A 131 -25.82 35.14 33.30
CA GLY A 131 -25.94 35.88 34.56
C GLY A 131 -25.79 37.40 34.48
N THR A 132 -25.76 38.01 33.30
CA THR A 132 -25.58 39.47 33.15
C THR A 132 -26.63 40.16 32.29
N CYS A 133 -27.72 39.49 31.89
CA CYS A 133 -28.78 40.16 31.14
C CYS A 133 -29.33 41.34 31.96
N GLY A 134 -29.18 42.55 31.42
CA GLY A 134 -29.53 43.79 32.11
C GLY A 134 -30.98 43.76 32.54
N GLN A 135 -31.22 43.76 33.85
CA GLN A 135 -32.54 44.03 34.41
C GLN A 135 -32.90 45.48 34.03
N ASN A 136 -33.92 45.64 33.19
CA ASN A 136 -34.53 46.89 32.73
C ASN A 136 -33.80 47.63 31.59
N ALA A 137 -34.09 47.23 30.34
CA ALA A 137 -34.10 48.14 29.20
C ALA A 137 -35.56 48.33 28.75
#